data_AF-A0A2W7AVV4-F1
#
_entry.id   AF-A0A2W7AVV4-F1
#
_cell.length_a   1.000
_cell.length_b   1.000
_cell.length_c   1.000
_cell.angle_alpha   90.00
_cell.angle_beta   90.00
_cell.angle_gamma   90.00
#
_symmetry.space_group_name_H-M   'P 1'
#
loop_
_entity.id
_entity.type
_entity.pdbx_description
1 polymer ?
#
loop_
_entity_poly.entity_id
_entity_poly.type
_entity_poly.pdbx_seq_one_letter_code
_entity_poly.pdbx_strand_id
1 'polypeptide(L)'
;MFLPKFSLKKILIASACSCLAVHTVIALPFALFTPSAQAQSRKVRYVPPKNLGTPVVSTPGILRSTGCSESACFIALVPDLAADTAPVPQTMSERPTFYFLIPETEGRGYFYLYESDSTLKKGKRVYRTSFNIRNKAGILTFKMPDDAPSLKPNKNYLWEFSVGGLIDAGQVSGSIRRVLPNQKLVEQLKRASMPIERAALFAQDGFWFETVQTLAEAQQGASKKTEVVSEWNALLKSSQLDRVIPYPFLKSAVANMTNSEPNQPQKYGY
;
A
#
# COMPACT_ATOMS: atom_id res chain seq x y z
N MET A 1 -3.40 46.75 -82.04
CA MET A 1 -2.90 47.19 -80.72
C MET A 1 -2.84 45.96 -79.83
N PHE A 2 -1.65 45.63 -79.32
CA PHE A 2 -1.26 44.54 -78.40
C PHE A 2 -1.40 43.05 -78.81
N LEU A 3 -0.24 42.49 -79.17
CA LEU A 3 0.24 41.11 -78.92
C LEU A 3 0.61 40.95 -77.42
N PRO A 4 0.76 39.73 -76.81
CA PRO A 4 1.72 38.64 -77.16
C PRO A 4 1.16 37.19 -77.06
N LYS A 5 1.57 36.23 -77.92
CA LYS A 5 2.74 35.31 -77.91
C LYS A 5 2.89 34.42 -76.65
N PHE A 6 2.86 33.08 -76.83
CA PHE A 6 3.87 32.06 -76.42
C PHE A 6 3.39 30.63 -76.80
N SER A 7 3.99 30.00 -77.83
CA SER A 7 4.91 28.81 -77.81
C SER A 7 4.27 27.44 -77.46
N LEU A 8 4.02 26.53 -78.43
CA LEU A 8 4.87 25.38 -78.90
C LEU A 8 5.24 24.39 -77.76
N LYS A 9 4.97 23.07 -77.77
CA LYS A 9 5.12 22.02 -78.81
C LYS A 9 4.26 20.77 -78.50
N LYS A 10 4.06 19.98 -79.57
CA LYS A 10 3.45 18.64 -79.70
C LYS A 10 4.17 17.55 -78.89
N ILE A 11 3.48 16.45 -78.54
CA ILE A 11 3.69 15.07 -79.07
C ILE A 11 2.90 14.03 -78.23
N LEU A 12 2.15 13.18 -78.94
CA LEU A 12 1.49 11.94 -78.49
C LEU A 12 2.52 10.81 -78.28
N ILE A 13 2.23 9.83 -77.41
CA ILE A 13 2.08 8.38 -77.73
C ILE A 13 2.09 7.54 -76.44
N ALA A 14 1.17 6.59 -76.40
CA ALA A 14 0.93 5.58 -75.38
C ALA A 14 2.03 4.50 -75.30
N SER A 15 2.17 3.83 -74.15
CA SER A 15 2.39 2.38 -74.13
C SER A 15 2.22 1.83 -72.70
N ALA A 16 1.41 0.79 -72.58
CA ALA A 16 1.19 0.03 -71.36
C ALA A 16 2.37 -0.91 -71.10
N CYS A 17 2.78 -1.04 -69.84
CA CYS A 17 3.49 -2.24 -69.40
C CYS A 17 3.02 -2.61 -68.00
N SER A 18 2.23 -3.69 -67.97
CA SER A 18 1.64 -4.31 -66.82
C SER A 18 2.71 -4.97 -65.95
N CYS A 19 2.86 -4.52 -64.70
CA CYS A 19 3.50 -5.31 -63.65
C CYS A 19 2.42 -5.76 -62.68
N LEU A 20 2.01 -7.03 -62.80
CA LEU A 20 1.26 -7.75 -61.76
C LEU A 20 2.18 -7.91 -60.55
N ALA A 21 2.10 -7.00 -59.59
CA ALA A 21 2.68 -7.21 -58.27
C ALA A 21 1.76 -8.15 -57.49
N VAL A 22 2.15 -9.42 -57.39
CA VAL A 22 1.51 -10.39 -56.52
C VAL A 22 1.74 -9.94 -55.08
N HIS A 23 0.73 -9.34 -54.45
CA HIS A 23 0.77 -9.08 -53.01
C HIS A 23 0.59 -10.40 -52.26
N THR A 24 1.70 -10.99 -51.84
CA THR A 24 1.69 -12.00 -50.79
C THR A 24 1.24 -11.33 -49.50
N VAL A 25 -0.03 -11.50 -49.15
CA VAL A 25 -0.55 -11.15 -47.83
C VAL A 25 0.12 -12.10 -46.83
N ILE A 26 1.20 -11.63 -46.20
CA ILE A 26 1.78 -12.28 -45.03
C ILE A 26 0.76 -12.08 -43.91
N ALA A 27 -0.13 -13.06 -43.75
CA ALA A 27 -0.97 -13.16 -42.57
C ALA A 27 -0.03 -13.41 -41.39
N LEU A 28 0.34 -12.34 -40.67
CA LEU A 28 0.95 -12.50 -39.36
C LEU A 28 -0.01 -13.35 -38.52
N PRO A 29 0.44 -14.47 -37.94
CA PRO A 29 -0.39 -15.20 -37.01
C PRO A 29 -0.65 -14.25 -35.85
N PHE A 30 -1.89 -13.78 -35.72
CA PHE A 30 -2.37 -13.18 -34.50
C PHE A 30 -2.10 -14.21 -33.42
N ALA A 31 -1.03 -13.99 -32.66
CA ALA A 31 -0.74 -14.75 -31.46
C ALA A 31 -1.99 -14.60 -30.59
N LEU A 32 -2.76 -15.68 -30.49
CA LEU A 32 -3.86 -15.78 -29.55
C LEU A 32 -3.24 -15.68 -28.17
N PHE A 33 -3.21 -14.47 -27.62
CA PHE A 33 -2.89 -14.24 -26.22
C PHE A 33 -3.88 -15.08 -25.42
N THR A 34 -3.41 -16.19 -24.86
CA THR A 34 -4.20 -17.01 -23.96
C THR A 34 -4.45 -16.17 -22.70
N PRO A 35 -5.71 -15.77 -22.41
CA PRO A 35 -6.01 -14.89 -21.28
C PRO A 35 -5.77 -15.54 -19.90
N SER A 36 -5.49 -16.85 -19.88
CA SER A 36 -5.33 -17.65 -18.66
C SER A 36 -4.07 -17.32 -17.86
N ALA A 37 -2.95 -16.96 -18.50
CA ALA A 37 -1.72 -16.60 -17.79
C ALA A 37 -1.83 -15.25 -17.05
N GLN A 38 -2.67 -14.34 -17.55
CA GLN A 38 -2.89 -13.02 -16.97
C GLN A 38 -3.90 -13.03 -15.81
N ALA A 39 -4.73 -14.08 -15.71
CA ALA A 39 -5.74 -14.25 -14.66
C ALA A 39 -5.14 -14.78 -13.34
N GLN A 40 -4.13 -15.66 -13.40
CA GLN A 40 -3.45 -16.22 -12.22
C GLN A 40 -2.59 -15.17 -11.49
N SER A 41 -2.12 -14.12 -12.18
CA SER A 41 -1.19 -13.12 -11.64
C SER A 41 -1.85 -12.04 -10.77
N ARG A 42 -3.15 -12.12 -10.52
CA ARG A 42 -3.94 -11.09 -9.82
C ARG A 42 -4.35 -11.45 -8.40
N LYS A 43 -3.97 -12.63 -7.91
CA LYS A 43 -4.28 -13.03 -6.53
C LYS A 43 -3.35 -12.32 -5.56
N VAL A 44 -3.92 -11.53 -4.64
CA VAL A 44 -3.14 -10.83 -3.63
C VAL A 44 -2.92 -11.75 -2.44
N ARG A 45 -1.75 -12.38 -2.40
CA ARG A 45 -1.32 -13.26 -1.30
C ARG A 45 -0.05 -12.70 -0.69
N TYR A 46 -0.13 -12.35 0.59
CA TYR A 46 1.04 -11.86 1.31
C TYR A 46 2.04 -12.98 1.56
N VAL A 47 3.29 -12.74 1.18
CA VAL A 47 4.42 -13.62 1.45
C VAL A 47 5.32 -12.90 2.45
N PRO A 48 5.37 -13.36 3.71
CA PRO A 48 6.27 -12.77 4.70
C PRO A 48 7.73 -12.84 4.24
N PRO A 49 8.53 -11.78 4.45
CA PRO A 49 9.89 -11.73 3.94
C PRO A 49 10.77 -12.78 4.63
N LYS A 50 11.52 -13.57 3.85
CA LYS A 50 12.17 -14.78 4.38
C LYS A 50 13.53 -14.57 5.06
N ASN A 51 14.29 -13.50 4.79
CA ASN A 51 15.70 -13.44 5.23
C ASN A 51 16.25 -12.01 5.33
N LEU A 52 16.37 -11.44 6.54
CA LEU A 52 17.10 -10.18 6.73
C LEU A 52 17.91 -10.13 8.02
N GLY A 53 18.67 -11.20 8.34
CA GLY A 53 19.69 -11.20 9.41
C GLY A 53 19.22 -10.62 10.74
N THR A 54 17.90 -10.69 10.99
CA THR A 54 17.27 -9.96 12.08
C THR A 54 17.56 -10.74 13.36
N PRO A 55 17.91 -10.06 14.46
CA PRO A 55 17.96 -10.67 15.77
C PRO A 55 16.68 -11.47 16.01
N VAL A 56 16.85 -12.69 16.50
CA VAL A 56 15.79 -13.52 17.05
C VAL A 56 15.28 -12.80 18.29
N VAL A 57 14.37 -11.86 18.09
CA VAL A 57 13.57 -11.32 19.17
C VAL A 57 12.16 -11.40 18.64
N SER A 58 11.50 -12.52 18.96
CA SER A 58 10.05 -12.48 19.17
C SER A 58 9.83 -11.23 20.01
N THR A 59 9.11 -10.25 19.48
CA THR A 59 8.71 -9.13 20.32
C THR A 59 7.41 -9.58 20.99
N PRO A 60 7.43 -10.14 22.22
CA PRO A 60 6.23 -10.12 23.04
C PRO A 60 5.90 -8.63 23.21
N GLY A 61 4.76 -8.20 22.67
CA GLY A 61 4.41 -6.78 22.62
C GLY A 61 3.66 -6.33 21.36
N ILE A 62 3.36 -7.22 20.41
CA ILE A 62 2.35 -6.92 19.38
C ILE A 62 0.96 -7.11 20.02
N LEU A 63 0.32 -6.01 20.39
CA LEU A 63 -1.10 -6.01 20.74
C LEU A 63 -1.89 -5.64 19.48
N ARG A 64 -2.29 -6.64 18.70
CA ARG A 64 -3.00 -6.39 17.43
C ARG A 64 -4.47 -6.09 17.61
N SER A 65 -5.07 -6.54 18.72
CA SER A 65 -6.48 -6.38 19.02
C SER A 65 -6.68 -6.10 20.51
N THR A 66 -7.52 -5.13 20.83
CA THR A 66 -7.94 -4.80 22.20
C THR A 66 -9.31 -4.12 22.18
N GLY A 67 -9.83 -3.70 23.34
CA GLY A 67 -10.98 -2.80 23.45
C GLY A 67 -12.20 -3.30 22.67
N CYS A 68 -12.51 -4.59 22.82
CA CYS A 68 -13.65 -5.20 22.16
C CYS A 68 -14.95 -4.74 22.80
N SER A 69 -15.82 -4.13 22.00
CA SER A 69 -17.18 -3.75 22.37
C SER A 69 -18.18 -4.58 21.55
N GLU A 70 -19.48 -4.39 21.82
CA GLU A 70 -20.54 -4.96 20.99
C GLU A 70 -20.47 -4.46 19.53
N SER A 71 -19.92 -3.27 19.30
CA SER A 71 -19.88 -2.64 17.96
C SER A 71 -18.70 -3.10 17.11
N ALA A 72 -17.51 -3.24 17.70
CA ALA A 72 -16.27 -3.70 17.07
C ALA A 72 -15.15 -3.86 18.12
N CYS A 73 -14.02 -4.44 17.71
CA CYS A 73 -12.76 -4.34 18.44
C CYS A 73 -11.82 -3.33 17.81
N PHE A 74 -10.89 -2.81 18.60
CA PHE A 74 -9.78 -2.03 18.10
C PHE A 74 -8.70 -2.97 17.56
N ILE A 75 -8.52 -2.98 16.23
CA ILE A 75 -7.60 -3.89 15.53
C ILE A 75 -6.64 -3.12 14.64
N ALA A 76 -5.33 -3.39 14.73
CA ALA A 76 -4.37 -2.94 13.72
C ALA A 76 -4.38 -3.88 12.51
N LEU A 77 -4.48 -3.34 11.29
CA LEU A 77 -4.44 -4.13 10.05
C LEU A 77 -2.98 -4.46 9.70
N VAL A 78 -2.36 -5.30 10.52
CA VAL A 78 -1.05 -5.91 10.29
C VAL A 78 -1.19 -7.44 10.34
N PRO A 79 -0.38 -8.19 9.57
CA PRO A 79 -0.64 -9.61 9.39
C PRO A 79 -0.35 -10.37 10.68
N ASP A 80 -1.17 -11.37 10.98
CA ASP A 80 -0.83 -12.35 12.01
C ASP A 80 0.26 -13.28 11.49
N LEU A 81 1.49 -13.03 11.92
CA LEU A 81 2.63 -13.88 11.66
C LEU A 81 2.88 -14.71 12.93
N ALA A 82 2.71 -16.03 12.85
CA ALA A 82 2.91 -16.95 13.97
C ALA A 82 4.31 -16.79 14.60
N ALA A 83 4.37 -16.71 15.95
CA ALA A 83 5.59 -16.52 16.75
C ALA A 83 6.43 -17.83 16.80
N ASP A 84 7.77 -17.85 16.88
CA ASP A 84 8.75 -16.99 17.58
C ASP A 84 9.81 -16.32 16.67
N THR A 85 9.70 -16.49 15.36
CA THR A 85 10.68 -16.03 14.35
C THR A 85 10.03 -15.24 13.21
N ALA A 86 8.80 -14.77 13.41
CA ALA A 86 8.05 -14.02 12.42
C ALA A 86 8.84 -12.80 11.90
N PRO A 87 9.00 -12.65 10.57
CA PRO A 87 9.71 -11.52 10.01
C PRO A 87 8.92 -10.21 10.19
N VAL A 88 9.61 -9.10 10.38
CA VAL A 88 8.98 -7.78 10.53
C VAL A 88 8.31 -7.37 9.20
N PRO A 89 7.01 -6.98 9.19
CA PRO A 89 6.35 -6.45 8.00
C PRO A 89 7.09 -5.22 7.43
N GLN A 90 7.20 -5.16 6.10
CA GLN A 90 8.04 -4.15 5.44
C GLN A 90 7.23 -3.05 4.78
N THR A 91 7.84 -1.86 4.73
CA THR A 91 7.40 -0.68 3.99
C THR A 91 8.53 -0.23 3.06
N MET A 92 8.21 0.26 1.87
CA MET A 92 9.14 1.04 1.05
C MET A 92 8.96 2.55 1.24
N SER A 93 7.80 2.98 1.76
CA SER A 93 7.54 4.38 2.05
C SER A 93 8.44 4.93 3.16
N GLU A 94 8.88 6.18 2.97
CA GLU A 94 9.54 6.97 4.02
C GLU A 94 8.60 7.34 5.15
N ARG A 95 7.31 7.47 4.83
CA ARG A 95 6.20 7.92 5.68
C ARG A 95 5.02 6.98 5.43
N PRO A 96 5.02 5.80 6.04
CA PRO A 96 4.02 4.78 5.78
C PRO A 96 2.59 5.22 6.13
N THR A 97 1.63 4.55 5.51
CA THR A 97 0.21 4.64 5.85
C THR A 97 -0.16 3.43 6.68
N PHE A 98 -0.80 3.67 7.82
CA PHE A 98 -1.31 2.66 8.74
C PHE A 98 -2.84 2.60 8.64
N TYR A 99 -3.38 1.40 8.86
CA TYR A 99 -4.82 1.16 8.85
C TYR A 99 -5.24 0.46 10.13
N PHE A 100 -6.35 0.91 10.71
CA PHE A 100 -6.88 0.39 11.97
C PHE A 100 -8.40 0.21 11.88
N LEU A 101 -8.95 -0.91 12.31
CA LEU A 101 -10.36 -0.98 12.67
C LEU A 101 -10.52 -0.35 14.04
N ILE A 102 -11.32 0.70 14.16
CA ILE A 102 -11.65 1.31 15.45
C ILE A 102 -13.14 1.13 15.76
N PRO A 103 -13.52 0.85 17.03
CA PRO A 103 -14.91 0.90 17.47
C PRO A 103 -15.51 2.30 17.34
N GLU A 104 -16.83 2.39 17.52
CA GLU A 104 -17.47 3.70 17.68
C GLU A 104 -16.87 4.41 18.91
N THR A 105 -16.36 5.63 18.70
CA THR A 105 -15.67 6.37 19.75
C THR A 105 -15.67 7.87 19.46
N GLU A 106 -15.66 8.65 20.54
CA GLU A 106 -15.44 10.07 20.56
C GLU A 106 -14.32 10.36 21.56
N GLY A 107 -13.15 10.76 21.07
CA GLY A 107 -11.95 10.86 21.90
C GLY A 107 -10.73 11.39 21.15
N ARG A 108 -9.55 11.11 21.70
CA ARG A 108 -8.26 11.52 21.12
C ARG A 108 -7.41 10.29 20.80
N GLY A 109 -6.96 10.21 19.56
CA GLY A 109 -5.96 9.23 19.12
C GLY A 109 -4.54 9.75 19.39
N TYR A 110 -3.64 8.86 19.75
CA TYR A 110 -2.22 9.13 19.95
C TYR A 110 -1.39 8.10 19.20
N PHE A 111 -0.56 8.55 18.27
CA PHE A 111 0.35 7.70 17.53
C PHE A 111 1.78 7.98 17.96
N TYR A 112 2.54 6.92 18.22
CA TYR A 112 3.94 6.97 18.63
C TYR A 112 4.78 6.07 17.74
N LEU A 113 6.02 6.49 17.48
CA LEU A 113 7.01 5.69 16.77
C LEU A 113 8.34 5.71 17.53
N TYR A 114 8.96 4.55 17.64
CA TYR A 114 10.21 4.31 18.35
C TYR A 114 11.20 3.60 17.44
N GLU A 115 12.49 3.92 17.54
CA GLU A 115 13.52 3.05 16.98
C GLU A 115 13.52 1.70 17.72
N SER A 116 13.76 0.62 17.00
CA SER A 116 13.88 -0.74 17.55
C SER A 116 15.10 -1.42 16.92
N ASP A 117 15.89 -2.10 17.73
CA ASP A 117 17.06 -2.86 17.27
C ASP A 117 17.21 -4.17 18.06
N SER A 118 18.31 -4.89 17.80
CA SER A 118 18.63 -6.17 18.44
C SER A 118 18.73 -6.12 19.96
N THR A 119 19.03 -4.95 20.49
CA THR A 119 19.31 -4.70 21.90
C THR A 119 18.15 -4.04 22.63
N LEU A 120 17.30 -3.31 21.90
CA LEU A 120 16.19 -2.53 22.44
C LEU A 120 14.84 -2.99 21.87
N LYS A 121 14.03 -3.64 22.73
CA LYS A 121 12.63 -3.96 22.44
C LYS A 121 11.82 -2.69 22.08
N LYS A 122 12.12 -1.57 22.75
CA LYS A 122 11.56 -0.23 22.49
C LYS A 122 12.63 0.81 22.80
N GLY A 123 13.24 1.38 21.77
CA GLY A 123 14.30 2.38 21.89
C GLY A 123 13.76 3.82 21.97
N LYS A 124 14.54 4.75 21.44
CA LYS A 124 14.21 6.18 21.44
C LYS A 124 12.91 6.45 20.67
N ARG A 125 12.00 7.22 21.28
CA ARG A 125 10.83 7.78 20.57
C ARG A 125 11.30 8.78 19.51
N VAL A 126 10.99 8.50 18.25
CA VAL A 126 11.34 9.35 17.11
C VAL A 126 10.17 10.18 16.60
N TYR A 127 8.92 9.78 16.87
CA TYR A 127 7.75 10.53 16.46
C TYR A 127 6.59 10.35 17.45
N ARG A 128 5.77 11.40 17.58
CA ARG A 128 4.51 11.42 18.32
C ARG A 128 3.56 12.39 17.64
N THR A 129 2.29 12.00 17.53
CA THR A 129 1.21 12.93 17.18
C THR A 129 -0.07 12.56 17.90
N SER A 130 -1.02 13.48 17.93
CA SER A 130 -2.36 13.22 18.41
C SER A 130 -3.39 13.96 17.57
N PHE A 131 -4.59 13.39 17.48
CA PHE A 131 -5.69 13.99 16.72
C PHE A 131 -7.03 13.57 17.33
N ASN A 132 -8.05 14.41 17.15
CA ASN A 132 -9.39 14.10 17.61
C ASN A 132 -10.02 13.04 16.69
N ILE A 133 -10.75 12.12 17.30
CA ILE A 133 -11.43 11.00 16.64
C ILE A 133 -12.89 11.08 17.04
N ARG A 134 -13.77 11.13 16.05
CA ARG A 134 -15.23 11.09 16.23
C ARG A 134 -15.85 10.37 15.07
N ASN A 135 -16.14 9.07 15.24
CA ASN A 135 -16.63 8.22 14.17
C ASN A 135 -17.46 7.04 14.69
N LYS A 136 -18.29 6.50 13.80
CA LYS A 136 -18.86 5.16 13.94
C LYS A 136 -17.78 4.09 13.76
N ALA A 137 -18.05 2.86 14.16
CA ALA A 137 -17.11 1.76 13.96
C ALA A 137 -16.69 1.64 12.48
N GLY A 138 -15.39 1.55 12.21
CA GLY A 138 -14.88 1.53 10.84
C GLY A 138 -13.36 1.52 10.72
N ILE A 139 -12.89 1.43 9.49
CA ILE A 139 -11.46 1.40 9.14
C ILE A 139 -10.93 2.83 9.05
N LEU A 140 -10.12 3.21 10.03
CA LEU A 140 -9.34 4.44 10.07
C LEU A 140 -8.07 4.31 9.23
N THR A 141 -7.80 5.32 8.40
CA THR A 141 -6.52 5.50 7.70
C THR A 141 -5.70 6.58 8.39
N PHE A 142 -4.48 6.22 8.81
CA PHE A 142 -3.50 7.16 9.36
C PHE A 142 -2.28 7.22 8.45
N LYS A 143 -2.18 8.28 7.65
CA LYS A 143 -0.98 8.58 6.86
C LYS A 143 -0.02 9.41 7.73
N MET A 144 1.24 8.98 7.84
CA MET A 144 2.25 9.84 8.47
C MET A 144 2.36 11.17 7.71
N PRO A 145 2.28 12.32 8.39
CA PRO A 145 2.29 13.62 7.73
C PRO A 145 3.66 13.93 7.13
N ASP A 146 3.69 14.86 6.18
CA ASP A 146 4.89 15.21 5.41
C ASP A 146 5.98 15.87 6.27
N ASP A 147 5.62 16.41 7.44
CA ASP A 147 6.51 17.04 8.42
C ASP A 147 7.06 16.07 9.48
N ALA A 148 6.58 14.82 9.55
CA ALA A 148 7.14 13.78 10.41
C ALA A 148 8.63 13.46 10.04
N PRO A 149 9.35 12.61 10.77
CA PRO A 149 10.64 12.11 10.30
C PRO A 149 10.48 11.01 9.25
N SER A 150 11.31 11.02 8.20
CA SER A 150 11.42 9.88 7.27
C SER A 150 12.04 8.67 7.98
N LEU A 151 11.42 7.49 7.83
CA LEU A 151 12.02 6.23 8.27
C LEU A 151 13.32 5.98 7.51
N LYS A 152 14.35 5.43 8.16
CA LYS A 152 15.63 5.13 7.50
C LYS A 152 15.60 3.74 6.87
N PRO A 153 16.16 3.55 5.66
CA PRO A 153 16.28 2.23 5.06
C PRO A 153 17.02 1.25 5.98
N ASN A 154 16.60 -0.01 5.95
CA ASN A 154 17.16 -1.11 6.74
C ASN A 154 17.09 -0.93 8.26
N LYS A 155 16.24 -0.02 8.76
CA LYS A 155 15.95 0.13 10.19
C LYS A 155 14.59 -0.44 10.56
N ASN A 156 14.54 -1.03 11.76
CA ASN A 156 13.30 -1.46 12.40
C ASN A 156 12.77 -0.34 13.31
N TYR A 157 11.45 -0.27 13.40
CA TYR A 157 10.74 0.64 14.28
C TYR A 157 9.60 -0.11 14.97
N LEU A 158 9.25 0.33 16.17
CA LEU A 158 8.04 -0.04 16.86
C LEU A 158 7.06 1.14 16.79
N TRP A 159 5.81 0.88 16.43
CA TRP A 159 4.74 1.87 16.49
C TRP A 159 3.70 1.45 17.52
N GLU A 160 3.06 2.46 18.11
CA GLU A 160 1.93 2.30 19.02
C GLU A 160 0.84 3.29 18.63
N PHE A 161 -0.40 2.85 18.65
CA PHE A 161 -1.55 3.69 18.44
C PHE A 161 -2.55 3.46 19.56
N SER A 162 -2.88 4.51 20.30
CA SER A 162 -3.91 4.46 21.34
C SER A 162 -5.04 5.43 21.07
N VAL A 163 -6.24 5.07 21.52
CA VAL A 163 -7.46 5.86 21.36
C VAL A 163 -8.11 6.02 22.72
N GLY A 164 -8.16 7.25 23.21
CA GLY A 164 -8.89 7.60 24.42
C GLY A 164 -10.39 7.40 24.23
N GLY A 165 -11.09 7.03 25.31
CA GLY A 165 -12.53 6.74 25.29
C GLY A 165 -12.88 5.27 25.00
N LEU A 166 -11.90 4.43 24.64
CA LEU A 166 -12.10 2.98 24.58
C LEU A 166 -11.97 2.34 25.97
N ILE A 167 -12.86 1.39 26.27
CA ILE A 167 -12.80 0.53 27.47
C ILE A 167 -11.59 -0.41 27.34
N ASP A 168 -10.89 -0.66 28.45
CA ASP A 168 -9.72 -1.57 28.57
C ASP A 168 -8.58 -1.31 27.59
N ALA A 169 -7.61 -0.49 28.01
CA ALA A 169 -6.33 -0.24 27.35
C ALA A 169 -6.45 -0.20 25.81
N GLY A 170 -7.16 0.83 25.30
CA GLY A 170 -7.36 1.10 23.88
C GLY A 170 -6.07 1.44 23.14
N GLN A 171 -5.12 0.51 23.09
CA GLN A 171 -3.83 0.61 22.43
C GLN A 171 -3.59 -0.64 21.57
N VAL A 172 -3.11 -0.42 20.35
CA VAL A 172 -2.53 -1.46 19.50
C VAL A 172 -1.09 -1.10 19.15
N SER A 173 -0.29 -2.10 18.85
CA SER A 173 1.14 -1.92 18.58
C SER A 173 1.64 -2.92 17.54
N GLY A 174 2.77 -2.59 16.92
CA GLY A 174 3.45 -3.50 16.01
C GLY A 174 4.77 -2.96 15.52
N SER A 175 5.45 -3.79 14.71
CA SER A 175 6.77 -3.46 14.16
C SER A 175 6.66 -3.12 12.68
N ILE A 176 7.62 -2.33 12.20
CA ILE A 176 7.75 -1.96 10.79
C ILE A 176 9.21 -1.81 10.42
N ARG A 177 9.60 -2.27 9.22
CA ARG A 177 10.95 -2.09 8.68
C ARG A 177 10.89 -1.35 7.35
N ARG A 178 11.65 -0.26 7.20
CA ARG A 178 11.80 0.37 5.88
C ARG A 178 12.83 -0.39 5.05
N VAL A 179 12.44 -0.83 3.86
CA VAL A 179 13.31 -1.55 2.91
C VAL A 179 13.16 -0.90 1.54
N LEU A 180 14.27 -0.71 0.82
CA LEU A 180 14.19 -0.20 -0.56
C LEU A 180 13.78 -1.35 -1.49
N PRO A 181 12.88 -1.11 -2.46
CA PRO A 181 12.49 -2.14 -3.41
C PRO A 181 13.68 -2.53 -4.29
N ASN A 182 13.80 -3.81 -4.63
CA ASN A 182 14.81 -4.27 -5.58
C ASN A 182 14.45 -3.84 -7.02
N GLN A 183 15.43 -3.87 -7.92
CA GLN A 183 15.25 -3.43 -9.31
C GLN A 183 14.14 -4.21 -10.04
N LYS A 184 14.02 -5.51 -9.77
CA LYS A 184 13.00 -6.38 -10.38
C LYS A 184 11.59 -5.89 -10.01
N LEU A 185 11.32 -5.63 -8.74
CA LEU A 185 10.03 -5.10 -8.28
C LEU A 185 9.74 -3.74 -8.91
N VAL A 186 10.74 -2.84 -8.95
CA VAL A 186 10.59 -1.52 -9.59
C VAL A 186 10.16 -1.65 -11.05
N GLU A 187 10.80 -2.55 -11.80
CA GLU A 187 10.45 -2.80 -13.21
C GLU A 187 9.07 -3.43 -13.39
N GLN A 188 8.69 -4.36 -12.51
CA GLN A 188 7.34 -4.96 -12.53
C GLN A 188 6.26 -3.92 -12.22
N LEU A 189 6.49 -3.04 -11.25
CA LEU A 189 5.56 -1.97 -10.88
C LEU A 189 5.38 -0.92 -11.99
N LYS A 190 6.39 -0.68 -12.82
CA LYS A 190 6.28 0.20 -14.00
C LYS A 190 5.33 -0.36 -15.06
N ARG A 191 5.21 -1.69 -15.15
CA ARG A 191 4.34 -2.37 -16.12
C ARG A 191 2.94 -2.66 -15.58
N ALA A 192 2.78 -2.72 -14.26
CA ALA A 192 1.51 -2.99 -13.60
C ALA A 192 0.59 -1.75 -13.65
N SER A 193 -0.50 -1.85 -14.41
CA SER A 193 -1.45 -0.76 -14.61
C SER A 193 -2.63 -0.81 -13.65
N MET A 194 -2.95 -2.01 -13.12
CA MET A 194 -4.09 -2.19 -12.24
C MET A 194 -3.68 -2.21 -10.75
N PRO A 195 -4.50 -1.65 -9.84
CA PRO A 195 -4.21 -1.70 -8.41
C PRO A 195 -4.00 -3.12 -7.86
N ILE A 196 -4.78 -4.09 -8.34
CA ILE A 196 -4.66 -5.49 -7.89
C ILE A 196 -3.34 -6.13 -8.32
N GLU A 197 -2.87 -5.83 -9.53
CA GLU A 197 -1.55 -6.30 -10.01
C GLU A 197 -0.43 -5.70 -9.16
N ARG A 198 -0.50 -4.40 -8.85
CA ARG A 198 0.46 -3.72 -7.99
C ARG A 198 0.45 -4.28 -6.57
N ALA A 199 -0.74 -4.47 -5.99
CA ALA A 199 -0.90 -5.07 -4.67
C ALA A 199 -0.34 -6.50 -4.62
N ALA A 200 -0.57 -7.31 -5.65
CA ALA A 200 0.00 -8.66 -5.73
C ALA A 200 1.53 -8.64 -5.77
N LEU A 201 2.15 -7.71 -6.51
CA LEU A 201 3.60 -7.53 -6.53
C LEU A 201 4.15 -7.13 -5.16
N PHE A 202 3.56 -6.13 -4.51
CA PHE A 202 3.96 -5.73 -3.15
C PHE A 202 3.83 -6.89 -2.15
N ALA A 203 2.74 -7.64 -2.23
CA ALA A 203 2.47 -8.77 -1.35
C ALA A 203 3.49 -9.90 -1.52
N GLN A 204 3.90 -10.17 -2.75
CA GLN A 204 4.91 -11.19 -3.08
C GLN A 204 6.32 -10.82 -2.61
N ASP A 205 6.65 -9.52 -2.60
CA ASP A 205 7.95 -9.01 -2.12
C ASP A 205 7.95 -8.64 -0.62
N GLY A 206 6.85 -8.88 0.11
CA GLY A 206 6.79 -8.68 1.56
C GLY A 206 6.45 -7.25 2.01
N PHE A 207 6.06 -6.36 1.09
CA PHE A 207 5.66 -4.98 1.36
C PHE A 207 4.19 -4.90 1.82
N TRP A 208 3.93 -5.27 3.08
CA TRP A 208 2.59 -5.32 3.65
C TRP A 208 1.86 -3.98 3.59
N PHE A 209 2.52 -2.89 4.00
CA PHE A 209 1.89 -1.58 4.11
C PHE A 209 1.45 -1.06 2.74
N GLU A 210 2.28 -1.22 1.72
CA GLU A 210 1.93 -0.88 0.33
C GLU A 210 0.83 -1.79 -0.24
N THR A 211 0.81 -3.07 0.14
CA THR A 211 -0.25 -4.02 -0.26
C THR A 211 -1.61 -3.55 0.25
N VAL A 212 -1.72 -3.30 1.57
CA VAL A 212 -2.96 -2.84 2.21
C VAL A 212 -3.36 -1.48 1.66
N GLN A 213 -2.41 -0.54 1.54
CA GLN A 213 -2.68 0.79 1.01
C GLN A 213 -3.24 0.74 -0.41
N THR A 214 -2.62 -0.03 -1.30
CA THR A 214 -3.03 -0.12 -2.71
C THR A 214 -4.47 -0.64 -2.85
N LEU A 215 -4.84 -1.67 -2.08
CA LEU A 215 -6.20 -2.20 -2.11
C LEU A 215 -7.21 -1.26 -1.42
N ALA A 216 -6.84 -0.63 -0.31
CA ALA A 216 -7.70 0.30 0.40
C ALA A 216 -8.02 1.55 -0.43
N GLU A 217 -7.03 2.12 -1.12
CA GLU A 217 -7.22 3.24 -2.05
C GLU A 217 -8.11 2.83 -3.23
N ALA A 218 -7.89 1.64 -3.79
CA ALA A 218 -8.70 1.12 -4.89
C ALA A 218 -10.17 0.88 -4.49
N GLN A 219 -10.44 0.54 -3.22
CA GLN A 219 -11.82 0.43 -2.71
C GLN A 219 -12.52 1.78 -2.51
N GLN A 220 -11.75 2.81 -2.16
CA GLN A 220 -12.26 4.15 -1.90
C GLN A 220 -12.37 5.02 -3.16
N GLY A 221 -11.78 4.57 -4.28
CA GLY A 221 -11.86 5.25 -5.57
C GLY A 221 -13.25 5.18 -6.24
N ALA A 222 -13.43 5.98 -7.30
CA ALA A 222 -14.71 6.23 -7.98
C ALA A 222 -15.37 4.99 -8.62
N SER A 223 -14.67 3.86 -8.75
CA SER A 223 -15.23 2.63 -9.33
C SER A 223 -14.83 1.45 -8.45
N LYS A 224 -15.63 1.17 -7.41
CA LYS A 224 -15.46 0.00 -6.56
C LYS A 224 -15.70 -1.27 -7.40
N LYS A 225 -14.62 -1.84 -7.93
CA LYS A 225 -14.67 -3.08 -8.72
C LYS A 225 -14.86 -4.28 -7.79
N THR A 226 -15.74 -5.21 -8.15
CA THR A 226 -16.00 -6.45 -7.40
C THR A 226 -14.72 -7.25 -7.14
N GLU A 227 -13.77 -7.24 -8.09
CA GLU A 227 -12.48 -7.91 -7.97
C GLU A 227 -11.62 -7.34 -6.82
N VAL A 228 -11.58 -6.01 -6.65
CA VAL A 228 -10.81 -5.35 -5.55
C VAL A 228 -11.37 -5.75 -4.19
N VAL A 229 -12.70 -5.81 -4.06
CA VAL A 229 -13.37 -6.24 -2.82
C VAL A 229 -13.06 -7.69 -2.52
N SER A 230 -13.09 -8.56 -3.54
CA SER A 230 -12.74 -9.97 -3.41
C SER A 230 -11.29 -10.16 -2.92
N GLU A 231 -10.33 -9.46 -3.53
CA GLU A 231 -8.91 -9.59 -3.17
C GLU A 231 -8.58 -8.96 -1.81
N TRP A 232 -9.23 -7.86 -1.43
CA TRP A 232 -9.15 -7.32 -0.07
C TRP A 232 -9.64 -8.32 0.97
N ASN A 233 -10.81 -8.92 0.75
CA ASN A 233 -11.35 -9.93 1.64
C ASN A 233 -10.38 -11.11 1.73
N ALA A 234 -9.90 -11.63 0.59
CA ALA A 234 -8.94 -12.73 0.57
C ALA A 234 -7.65 -12.43 1.34
N LEU A 235 -7.08 -11.23 1.15
CA LEU A 235 -5.89 -10.77 1.88
C LEU A 235 -6.14 -10.76 3.39
N LEU A 236 -7.22 -10.12 3.83
CA LEU A 236 -7.56 -10.02 5.26
C LEU A 236 -7.79 -11.40 5.87
N LYS A 237 -8.55 -12.29 5.22
CA LYS A 237 -8.77 -13.66 5.73
C LYS A 237 -7.46 -14.44 5.85
N SER A 238 -6.63 -14.41 4.79
CA SER A 238 -5.34 -15.11 4.80
C SER A 238 -4.34 -14.58 5.84
N SER A 239 -4.61 -13.38 6.37
CA SER A 239 -3.79 -12.70 7.38
C SER A 239 -4.44 -12.66 8.77
N GLN A 240 -5.51 -13.44 8.98
CA GLN A 240 -6.29 -13.53 10.22
C GLN A 240 -6.94 -12.20 10.66
N LEU A 241 -7.34 -11.37 9.69
CA LEU A 241 -8.02 -10.09 9.86
C LEU A 241 -9.49 -10.15 9.40
N ASP A 242 -10.10 -11.34 9.39
CA ASP A 242 -11.48 -11.59 8.92
C ASP A 242 -12.50 -10.64 9.58
N ARG A 243 -12.26 -10.29 10.85
CA ARG A 243 -13.11 -9.40 11.66
C ARG A 243 -13.22 -7.98 11.11
N VAL A 244 -12.29 -7.56 10.24
CA VAL A 244 -12.28 -6.22 9.64
C VAL A 244 -13.21 -6.14 8.43
N ILE A 245 -13.46 -7.25 7.74
CA ILE A 245 -14.21 -7.31 6.46
C ILE A 245 -15.59 -6.62 6.50
N PRO A 246 -16.41 -6.75 7.56
CA PRO A 246 -17.75 -6.15 7.57
C PRO A 246 -17.77 -4.62 7.66
N TYR A 247 -16.63 -3.98 7.98
CA TYR A 247 -16.59 -2.57 8.34
C TYR A 247 -16.22 -1.66 7.16
N PRO A 248 -16.86 -0.48 7.06
CA PRO A 248 -16.54 0.48 6.02
C PRO A 248 -15.25 1.25 6.32
N PHE A 249 -14.64 1.84 5.29
CA PHE A 249 -13.64 2.90 5.48
C PHE A 249 -14.31 4.15 6.06
N LEU A 250 -13.68 4.73 7.08
CA LEU A 250 -14.09 6.00 7.62
C LEU A 250 -13.73 7.10 6.63
N LYS A 251 -14.66 8.03 6.39
CA LYS A 251 -14.34 9.25 5.66
C LYS A 251 -13.22 9.95 6.42
N SER A 252 -12.15 10.32 5.73
CA SER A 252 -10.91 10.83 6.32
C SER A 252 -11.23 11.73 7.51
N ALA A 253 -10.87 11.27 8.71
CA ALA A 253 -10.73 12.17 9.83
C ALA A 253 -9.64 13.14 9.39
N VAL A 254 -10.03 14.34 8.96
CA VAL A 254 -9.07 15.42 8.80
C VAL A 254 -8.46 15.56 10.18
N ALA A 255 -7.24 15.09 10.33
CA ALA A 255 -6.42 15.42 11.47
C ALA A 255 -6.31 16.93 11.44
N ASN A 256 -7.17 17.62 12.20
CA ASN A 256 -6.93 18.99 12.58
C ASN A 256 -5.66 18.95 13.44
N MET A 257 -4.52 19.02 12.74
CA MET A 257 -3.18 18.93 13.31
C MET A 257 -2.98 20.14 14.21
N THR A 258 -3.31 19.99 15.49
CA THR A 258 -2.85 20.92 16.51
C THR A 258 -1.59 20.35 17.16
N ASN A 259 -0.46 20.93 16.76
CA ASN A 259 0.86 20.90 17.39
C ASN A 259 1.54 19.53 17.56
N SER A 260 2.57 19.30 16.75
CA SER A 260 3.71 18.46 17.13
C SER A 260 4.32 19.01 18.43
N GLU A 261 4.04 18.39 19.56
CA GLU A 261 4.65 18.77 20.83
C GLU A 261 6.14 18.40 20.80
N PRO A 262 7.08 19.36 20.98
CA PRO A 262 8.50 19.07 20.92
C PRO A 262 8.89 18.03 21.96
N ASN A 263 9.82 17.14 21.58
CA ASN A 263 10.38 16.10 22.45
C ASN A 263 10.96 16.72 23.72
N GLN A 264 10.17 16.74 24.80
CA GLN A 264 10.68 16.99 26.15
C GLN A 264 11.55 15.79 26.56
N PRO A 265 12.82 16.01 26.94
CA PRO A 265 13.65 14.94 27.49
C PRO A 265 13.03 14.44 28.80
N GLN A 266 12.96 13.12 28.96
CA GLN A 266 12.58 12.50 30.23
C GLN A 266 13.57 12.93 31.31
N LYS A 267 13.14 13.81 32.22
CA LYS A 267 13.85 14.02 33.48
C LYS A 267 13.61 12.77 34.34
N TYR A 268 14.63 11.92 34.45
CA TYR A 268 14.70 10.94 35.52
C TYR A 268 14.87 11.71 36.83
N GLY A 269 13.85 11.68 37.68
CA GLY A 269 13.94 12.08 39.08
C GLY A 269 14.27 10.85 39.92
N TYR A 270 15.31 10.98 40.74
CA TYR A 270 15.76 10.02 41.73
C TYR A 270 14.69 9.71 42.78
#